data_AF-D5RHE4-F1
#
_entry.id   AF-D5RHE4-F1
#
_cell.length_a   1.000
_cell.length_b   1.000
_cell.length_c   1.000
_cell.angle_alpha   90.00
_cell.angle_beta   90.00
_cell.angle_gamma   90.00
#
_symmetry.space_group_name_H-M   'P 1'
#
loop_
_entity.id
_entity.type
_entity.pdbx_description
1 polymer ?
#
loop_
_entity_poly.entity_id
_entity_poly.type
_entity_poly.pdbx_seq_one_letter_code
_entity_poly.pdbx_strand_id
1 'polypeptide(L)'
;EAAVALPGRSRLMAAQALDVADWLPNDLLLKLDRCLMAHAVEGRTPFLDSAVAEAVFRLPDALKVRNGAGKWLLREWLARHLPAAEPHRPKQGFTVPVGAWIAAKGERLGPLVAAQPGVAEIARPDRVAALFKAAGGKREGFAAWHLLFYALWHRRHVEGVMPAGDTFEYLAAH
;
A
#
# COMPACT_ATOMS: atom_id res chain seq x y z
N GLU A 1 -8.37 10.20 11.71
CA GLU A 1 -9.72 10.81 11.79
C GLU A 1 -10.78 9.73 11.91
N ALA A 2 -11.71 9.87 12.85
CA ALA A 2 -12.81 8.92 13.01
C ALA A 2 -13.95 9.31 12.07
N ALA A 3 -14.25 8.48 11.08
CA ALA A 3 -15.41 8.66 10.21
C ALA A 3 -16.69 8.73 11.07
N VAL A 4 -17.30 9.92 11.12
CA VAL A 4 -18.57 10.20 11.80
C VAL A 4 -19.70 9.54 11.00
N ALA A 5 -20.65 8.92 11.68
CA ALA A 5 -21.84 8.38 11.03
C ALA A 5 -22.67 9.56 10.50
N LEU A 6 -22.82 9.65 9.17
CA LEU A 6 -23.71 10.63 8.53
C LEU A 6 -25.16 10.13 8.61
N PRO A 7 -26.18 11.01 8.57
CA PRO A 7 -27.57 10.60 8.58
C PRO A 7 -27.84 9.53 7.50
N GLY A 8 -28.33 8.36 7.90
CA GLY A 8 -28.59 7.23 7.00
C GLY A 8 -27.36 6.40 6.58
N ARG A 9 -26.15 6.67 7.09
CA ARG A 9 -24.94 5.89 6.81
C ARG A 9 -24.24 5.45 8.09
N SER A 10 -23.92 4.17 8.18
CA SER A 10 -23.08 3.68 9.26
C SER A 10 -21.64 4.19 9.14
N ARG A 11 -20.85 4.06 10.22
CA ARG A 11 -19.40 4.36 10.19
C ARG A 11 -18.66 3.49 9.18
N LEU A 12 -19.08 2.24 9.00
CA LEU A 12 -18.51 1.35 8.00
C LEU A 12 -18.81 1.87 6.59
N MET A 13 -20.04 2.27 6.30
CA MET A 13 -20.40 2.84 5.00
C MET A 13 -19.63 4.14 4.72
N ALA A 14 -19.43 5.00 5.72
CA ALA A 14 -18.62 6.21 5.58
C ALA A 14 -17.15 5.88 5.26
N ALA A 15 -16.56 4.90 5.96
CA ALA A 15 -15.20 4.43 5.68
C ALA A 15 -15.08 3.81 4.28
N GLN A 16 -16.06 3.00 3.85
CA GLN A 16 -16.10 2.41 2.51
C GLN A 16 -16.23 3.49 1.42
N ALA A 17 -17.04 4.54 1.65
CA ALA A 17 -17.17 5.64 0.70
C ALA A 17 -15.84 6.39 0.53
N LEU A 18 -15.10 6.63 1.62
CA LEU A 18 -13.77 7.23 1.56
C LEU A 18 -12.77 6.34 0.82
N ASP A 19 -12.76 5.04 1.12
CA ASP A 19 -11.91 4.07 0.44
C ASP A 19 -12.16 4.07 -1.08
N VAL A 20 -13.44 4.04 -1.50
CA VAL A 20 -13.81 4.09 -2.93
C VAL A 20 -13.43 5.42 -3.59
N ALA A 21 -13.55 6.53 -2.87
CA ALA A 21 -13.26 7.86 -3.42
C ALA A 21 -11.76 8.19 -3.48
N ASP A 22 -10.93 7.56 -2.63
CA ASP A 22 -9.52 7.92 -2.49
C ASP A 22 -8.59 6.71 -2.59
N TRP A 23 -8.57 5.84 -1.57
CA TRP A 23 -7.59 4.75 -1.48
C TRP A 23 -7.64 3.77 -2.64
N LEU A 24 -8.83 3.32 -3.02
CA LEU A 24 -9.03 2.33 -4.07
C LEU A 24 -8.50 2.79 -5.44
N PRO A 25 -8.91 3.97 -5.99
CA PRO A 25 -8.40 4.45 -7.27
C PRO A 25 -6.93 4.90 -7.20
N ASN A 26 -6.51 5.52 -6.09
CA ASN A 26 -5.19 6.15 -6.00
C ASN A 26 -4.08 5.21 -5.49
N ASP A 27 -4.42 4.01 -4.99
CA ASP A 27 -3.44 3.01 -4.55
C ASP A 27 -3.60 1.67 -5.30
N LEU A 28 -4.69 0.94 -5.03
CA LEU A 28 -4.82 -0.46 -5.47
C LEU A 28 -5.05 -0.58 -6.98
N LEU A 29 -5.97 0.20 -7.54
CA LEU A 29 -6.31 0.14 -8.96
C LEU A 29 -5.20 0.69 -9.85
N LEU A 30 -4.56 1.78 -9.41
CA LEU A 30 -3.41 2.34 -10.11
C LEU A 30 -2.26 1.33 -10.22
N LYS A 31 -1.98 0.58 -9.15
CA LYS A 31 -0.96 -0.48 -9.16
C LYS A 31 -1.34 -1.63 -10.08
N LEU A 32 -2.60 -2.10 -10.02
CA LEU A 32 -3.10 -3.17 -10.87
C LEU A 32 -2.92 -2.81 -12.35
N ASP A 33 -3.43 -1.64 -12.74
CA ASP A 33 -3.41 -1.18 -14.13
C ASP A 33 -1.98 -1.02 -14.67
N ARG A 34 -1.14 -0.24 -13.97
CA ARG A 34 0.24 0.03 -14.42
C ARG A 34 1.09 -1.24 -14.51
N CYS A 35 0.96 -2.15 -13.53
CA CYS A 35 1.73 -3.38 -13.53
C CYS A 35 1.32 -4.32 -14.66
N LEU A 36 0.01 -4.46 -14.93
CA LEU A 36 -0.46 -5.40 -15.96
C LEU A 36 -0.30 -4.83 -17.37
N MET A 37 -0.58 -3.53 -17.57
CA MET A 37 -0.41 -2.86 -18.86
C MET A 37 1.04 -2.80 -19.31
N ALA A 38 2.01 -2.74 -18.39
CA ALA A 38 3.43 -2.88 -18.71
C ALA A 38 3.77 -4.20 -19.43
N HIS A 39 2.89 -5.19 -19.34
CA HIS A 39 3.02 -6.50 -19.99
C HIS A 39 1.88 -6.80 -20.96
N ALA A 40 1.13 -5.78 -21.41
CA ALA A 40 -0.03 -5.91 -22.30
C ALA A 40 -1.11 -6.90 -21.79
N VAL A 41 -1.27 -7.01 -20.47
CA VAL A 41 -2.28 -7.84 -19.82
C VAL A 41 -3.41 -6.96 -19.29
N GLU A 42 -4.65 -7.31 -19.55
CA GLU A 42 -5.82 -6.61 -18.98
C GLU A 42 -6.27 -7.21 -17.64
N GLY A 43 -6.21 -6.42 -16.58
CA GLY A 43 -6.72 -6.79 -15.26
C GLY A 43 -8.20 -6.43 -15.09
N ARG A 44 -9.04 -7.42 -14.81
CA ARG A 44 -10.46 -7.20 -14.47
C ARG A 44 -10.67 -7.28 -12.96
N THR A 45 -11.58 -6.47 -12.43
CA THR A 45 -11.94 -6.42 -11.01
C THR A 45 -13.43 -6.72 -10.79
N PRO A 46 -13.87 -7.99 -10.85
CA PRO A 46 -15.29 -8.35 -10.83
C PRO A 46 -16.07 -7.85 -9.60
N PHE A 47 -15.41 -7.75 -8.44
CA PHE A 47 -16.03 -7.22 -7.22
C PHE A 47 -16.31 -5.72 -7.25
N LEU A 48 -15.75 -5.00 -8.23
CA LEU A 48 -15.98 -3.57 -8.44
C LEU A 48 -16.97 -3.30 -9.58
N ASP A 49 -17.60 -4.34 -10.12
CA ASP A 49 -18.73 -4.15 -11.03
C ASP A 49 -19.80 -3.26 -10.36
N SER A 50 -20.36 -2.33 -11.13
CA SER A 50 -21.29 -1.32 -10.60
C SER A 50 -22.54 -1.95 -9.97
N ALA A 51 -23.08 -3.03 -10.56
CA ALA A 51 -24.26 -3.70 -10.02
C ALA A 51 -23.92 -4.45 -8.73
N VAL A 52 -22.74 -5.08 -8.66
CA VAL A 52 -22.25 -5.73 -7.43
C VAL A 52 -22.03 -4.69 -6.33
N ALA A 53 -21.34 -3.59 -6.65
CA ALA A 53 -21.05 -2.52 -5.71
C ALA A 53 -22.33 -1.88 -5.18
N GLU A 54 -23.29 -1.54 -6.04
CA GLU A 54 -24.56 -0.95 -5.64
C GLU A 54 -25.36 -1.86 -4.70
N ALA A 55 -25.43 -3.16 -5.02
CA ALA A 55 -26.13 -4.14 -4.21
C ALA A 55 -25.47 -4.33 -2.83
N VAL A 56 -24.14 -4.50 -2.79
CA VAL A 56 -23.41 -4.86 -1.56
C VAL A 56 -23.22 -3.66 -0.63
N PHE A 57 -23.07 -2.45 -1.17
CA PHE A 57 -22.82 -1.25 -0.37
C PHE A 57 -23.97 -0.94 0.60
N ARG A 58 -25.21 -1.21 0.18
CA ARG A 58 -26.44 -0.98 0.95
C ARG A 58 -26.78 -2.09 1.93
N LEU A 59 -26.02 -3.18 1.97
CA LEU A 59 -26.28 -4.29 2.88
C LEU A 59 -26.06 -3.88 4.34
N PRO A 60 -26.84 -4.46 5.29
CA PRO A 60 -26.59 -4.32 6.72
C PRO A 60 -25.14 -4.64 7.07
N ASP A 61 -24.54 -3.84 7.95
CA ASP A 61 -23.13 -4.00 8.34
C ASP A 61 -22.80 -5.39 8.87
N ALA A 62 -23.74 -6.04 9.58
CA ALA A 62 -23.58 -7.40 10.10
C ALA A 62 -23.38 -8.48 9.01
N LEU A 63 -23.77 -8.20 7.76
CA LEU A 63 -23.48 -9.07 6.60
C LEU A 63 -22.09 -8.79 6.00
N LYS A 64 -21.52 -7.62 6.26
CA LYS A 64 -20.18 -7.24 5.77
C LYS A 64 -19.11 -7.59 6.81
N VAL A 65 -19.37 -7.30 8.07
CA VAL A 65 -18.46 -7.50 9.21
C VAL A 65 -19.22 -8.15 10.37
N ARG A 66 -18.71 -9.28 10.87
CA ARG A 66 -19.28 -9.97 12.04
C ARG A 66 -18.17 -10.65 12.82
N ASN A 67 -18.24 -10.58 14.16
CA ASN A 67 -17.27 -11.21 15.07
C ASN A 67 -15.80 -10.86 14.74
N GLY A 68 -15.54 -9.59 14.37
CA GLY A 68 -14.20 -9.13 13.97
C GLY A 68 -13.74 -9.57 12.58
N ALA A 69 -14.53 -10.36 11.86
CA ALA A 69 -14.22 -10.81 10.51
C ALA A 69 -14.98 -10.00 9.45
N GLY A 70 -14.24 -9.39 8.52
CA GLY A 70 -14.81 -8.79 7.31
C GLY A 70 -15.12 -9.81 6.22
N LYS A 71 -15.86 -9.38 5.20
CA LYS A 71 -16.35 -10.19 4.07
C LYS A 71 -17.32 -11.30 4.52
N TRP A 72 -18.05 -11.10 5.61
CA TRP A 72 -18.81 -12.16 6.28
C TRP A 72 -19.76 -12.92 5.33
N LEU A 73 -20.62 -12.21 4.59
CA LEU A 73 -21.53 -12.81 3.61
C LEU A 73 -20.81 -13.65 2.55
N LEU A 74 -19.70 -13.13 2.00
CA LEU A 74 -18.89 -13.85 1.02
C LEU A 74 -18.24 -15.10 1.62
N ARG A 75 -17.79 -15.02 2.88
CA ARG A 75 -17.20 -16.17 3.57
C ARG A 75 -18.23 -17.28 3.79
N GLU A 76 -19.42 -16.94 4.26
CA GLU A 76 -20.53 -17.90 4.44
C GLU A 76 -20.97 -18.52 3.11
N TRP A 77 -21.03 -17.72 2.04
CA TRP A 77 -21.36 -18.23 0.72
C TRP A 77 -20.29 -19.21 0.22
N LEU A 78 -19.01 -18.85 0.33
CA LEU A 78 -17.89 -19.73 -0.04
C LEU A 78 -17.82 -20.98 0.82
N ALA A 79 -18.14 -20.91 2.11
CA ALA A 79 -18.12 -22.08 2.99
C ALA A 79 -19.10 -23.16 2.51
N ARG A 80 -20.19 -22.76 1.85
CA ARG A 80 -21.20 -23.66 1.29
C ARG A 80 -20.86 -24.12 -0.13
N HIS A 81 -20.36 -23.22 -0.98
CA HIS A 81 -20.23 -23.48 -2.42
C HIS A 81 -18.80 -23.81 -2.87
N LEU A 82 -17.79 -23.42 -2.09
CA LEU A 82 -16.37 -23.66 -2.38
C LEU A 82 -15.57 -23.81 -1.07
N PRO A 83 -15.84 -24.86 -0.27
CA PRO A 83 -15.19 -25.04 1.04
C PRO A 83 -13.66 -25.17 0.93
N ALA A 84 -13.14 -25.67 -0.20
CA ALA A 84 -11.71 -25.77 -0.48
C ALA A 84 -10.99 -24.40 -0.55
N ALA A 85 -11.71 -23.29 -0.67
CA ALA A 85 -11.13 -21.95 -0.61
C ALA A 85 -10.74 -21.50 0.81
N GLU A 86 -11.05 -22.31 1.83
CA GLU A 86 -10.81 -22.01 3.25
C GLU A 86 -11.23 -20.58 3.64
N PRO A 87 -12.52 -20.22 3.40
CA PRO A 87 -12.96 -18.84 3.42
C PRO A 87 -12.88 -18.18 4.80
N HIS A 88 -12.70 -18.94 5.89
CA HIS A 88 -12.53 -18.39 7.24
C HIS A 88 -11.06 -18.25 7.67
N ARG A 89 -10.09 -18.61 6.82
CA ARG A 89 -8.67 -18.42 7.17
C ARG A 89 -8.34 -16.93 7.41
N PRO A 90 -7.31 -16.64 8.23
CA PRO A 90 -6.85 -15.27 8.45
C PRO A 90 -6.54 -14.54 7.13
N LYS A 91 -6.84 -13.23 7.07
CA LYS A 91 -6.55 -12.43 5.87
C LYS A 91 -5.04 -12.45 5.61
N GLN A 92 -4.64 -12.95 4.45
CA GLN A 92 -3.28 -12.81 3.94
C GLN A 92 -3.25 -11.64 2.95
N GLY A 93 -2.33 -10.72 3.15
CA GLY A 93 -2.08 -9.63 2.21
C GLY A 93 -1.16 -10.06 1.07
N PHE A 94 -1.05 -9.21 0.04
CA PHE A 94 -0.08 -9.37 -1.04
C PHE A 94 1.26 -8.71 -0.66
N THR A 95 1.84 -9.14 0.45
CA THR A 95 3.09 -8.56 0.96
C THR A 95 4.27 -9.10 0.16
N VAL A 96 5.04 -8.20 -0.46
CA VAL A 96 6.34 -8.52 -1.05
C VAL A 96 7.46 -8.22 -0.04
N PRO A 97 8.61 -8.92 -0.08
CA PRO A 97 9.67 -8.80 0.93
C PRO A 97 10.55 -7.57 0.71
N VAL A 98 9.91 -6.38 0.66
CA VAL A 98 10.55 -5.08 0.41
C VAL A 98 11.75 -4.84 1.30
N GLY A 99 11.64 -5.11 2.61
CA GLY A 99 12.75 -4.90 3.55
C GLY A 99 13.98 -5.72 3.18
N ALA A 100 13.79 -6.97 2.75
CA ALA A 100 14.89 -7.81 2.27
C ALA A 100 15.49 -7.28 0.97
N TRP A 101 14.68 -6.76 0.03
CA TRP A 101 15.17 -6.13 -1.19
C TRP A 101 15.98 -4.86 -0.93
N ILE A 102 15.53 -4.02 0.00
CA ILE A 102 16.28 -2.84 0.44
C ILE A 102 17.60 -3.27 1.08
N ALA A 103 17.57 -4.23 2.01
CA ALA A 103 18.75 -4.72 2.70
C ALA A 103 19.81 -5.28 1.73
N ALA A 104 19.37 -6.04 0.72
CA ALA A 104 20.23 -6.59 -0.32
C ALA A 104 20.99 -5.50 -1.12
N LYS A 105 20.49 -4.26 -1.13
CA LYS A 105 21.15 -3.10 -1.75
C LYS A 105 21.52 -2.01 -0.72
N GLY A 106 21.43 -2.33 0.57
CA GLY A 106 21.48 -1.35 1.66
C GLY A 106 22.80 -0.61 1.75
N GLU A 107 23.91 -1.27 1.39
CA GLU A 107 25.23 -0.63 1.37
C GLU A 107 25.34 0.50 0.35
N ARG A 108 24.63 0.38 -0.78
CA ARG A 108 24.60 1.39 -1.83
C ARG A 108 23.49 2.41 -1.60
N LEU A 109 22.29 1.95 -1.22
CA LEU A 109 21.13 2.84 -1.00
C LEU A 109 21.29 3.73 0.23
N GLY A 110 21.84 3.20 1.33
CA GLY A 110 21.92 3.91 2.61
C GLY A 110 22.65 5.25 2.49
N PRO A 111 23.88 5.31 1.96
CA PRO A 111 24.61 6.56 1.76
C PRO A 111 23.89 7.54 0.82
N LEU A 112 23.31 7.04 -0.28
CA LEU A 112 22.59 7.88 -1.25
C LEU A 112 21.37 8.55 -0.61
N VAL A 113 20.58 7.80 0.16
CA VAL A 113 19.41 8.33 0.88
C VAL A 113 19.85 9.27 2.01
N ALA A 114 20.90 8.91 2.76
CA ALA A 114 21.43 9.72 3.86
C ALA A 114 21.97 11.08 3.40
N ALA A 115 22.45 11.18 2.17
CA ALA A 115 22.99 12.41 1.59
C ALA A 115 21.91 13.37 1.06
N GLN A 116 20.64 12.94 0.97
CA GLN A 116 19.58 13.81 0.47
C GLN A 116 19.29 14.94 1.46
N PRO A 117 19.19 16.21 1.01
CA PRO A 117 18.99 17.37 1.88
C PRO A 117 17.86 17.19 2.89
N GLY A 118 16.66 16.82 2.43
CA GLY A 118 15.51 16.61 3.31
C GLY A 118 15.74 15.52 4.37
N VAL A 119 16.48 14.44 4.03
CA VAL A 119 16.80 13.37 4.99
C VAL A 119 17.84 13.84 6.02
N ALA A 120 18.87 14.55 5.56
CA ALA A 120 19.96 15.05 6.42
C ALA A 120 19.45 16.07 7.46
N GLU A 121 18.37 16.79 7.17
CA GLU A 121 17.72 17.71 8.12
C GLU A 121 17.02 17.00 9.29
N ILE A 122 16.49 15.80 9.07
CA ILE A 122 15.65 15.10 10.06
C ILE A 122 16.32 13.86 10.68
N ALA A 123 17.43 13.40 10.10
CA ALA A 123 18.07 12.16 10.51
C ALA A 123 19.60 12.24 10.41
N ARG A 124 20.27 11.52 11.30
CA ARG A 124 21.73 11.42 11.30
C ARG A 124 22.21 10.49 10.16
N PRO A 125 23.10 10.95 9.25
CA PRO A 125 23.51 10.16 8.08
C PRO A 125 24.07 8.78 8.40
N ASP A 126 24.87 8.67 9.47
CA ASP A 126 25.46 7.40 9.93
C ASP A 126 24.37 6.39 10.35
N ARG A 127 23.31 6.87 10.99
CA ARG A 127 22.17 6.04 11.42
C ARG A 127 21.32 5.61 10.23
N VAL A 128 21.12 6.47 9.24
CA VAL A 128 20.39 6.13 8.01
C VAL A 128 21.16 5.06 7.23
N ALA A 129 22.46 5.21 7.02
CA ALA A 129 23.25 4.20 6.33
C ALA A 129 23.21 2.84 7.03
N ALA A 130 23.31 2.81 8.36
CA ALA A 130 23.19 1.59 9.15
C ALA A 130 21.78 0.95 9.07
N LEU A 131 20.73 1.77 9.09
CA LEU A 131 19.34 1.33 8.97
C LEU A 131 19.10 0.58 7.66
N PHE A 132 19.61 1.08 6.54
CA PHE A 132 19.43 0.45 5.24
C PHE A 132 20.13 -0.92 5.14
N LYS A 133 21.28 -1.10 5.81
CA LYS A 133 21.92 -2.43 5.92
C LYS A 133 21.09 -3.40 6.78
N ALA A 134 20.41 -2.88 7.80
CA ALA A 134 19.56 -3.67 8.71
C ALA A 134 18.10 -3.84 8.22
N ALA A 135 17.76 -3.37 7.02
CA ALA A 135 16.38 -3.30 6.52
C ALA A 135 15.65 -4.66 6.36
N GLY A 136 16.36 -5.79 6.54
CA GLY A 136 15.75 -7.12 6.56
C GLY A 136 14.81 -7.33 7.75
N GLY A 137 15.00 -6.59 8.85
CA GLY A 137 14.06 -6.57 9.98
C GLY A 137 12.74 -5.87 9.62
N LYS A 138 11.63 -6.31 10.20
CA LYS A 138 10.29 -5.76 9.88
C LYS A 138 10.20 -4.26 10.16
N ARG A 139 10.71 -3.81 11.30
CA ARG A 139 10.65 -2.40 11.72
C ARG A 139 11.63 -1.56 10.92
N GLU A 140 12.85 -2.07 10.75
CA GLU A 140 13.95 -1.43 10.05
C GLU A 140 13.63 -1.28 8.57
N GLY A 141 13.10 -2.32 7.93
CA GLY A 141 12.66 -2.29 6.54
C GLY A 141 11.53 -1.30 6.31
N PHE A 142 10.59 -1.20 7.24
CA PHE A 142 9.54 -0.18 7.17
C PHE A 142 10.13 1.23 7.29
N ALA A 143 11.02 1.48 8.25
CA ALA A 143 11.67 2.78 8.40
C ALA A 143 12.54 3.15 7.19
N ALA A 144 13.32 2.20 6.65
CA ALA A 144 14.14 2.39 5.46
C ALA A 144 13.27 2.72 4.23
N TRP A 145 12.12 2.04 4.07
CA TRP A 145 11.14 2.36 3.03
C TRP A 145 10.64 3.81 3.14
N HIS A 146 10.29 4.27 4.34
CA HIS A 146 9.81 5.64 4.54
C HIS A 146 10.88 6.67 4.16
N LEU A 147 12.11 6.48 4.63
CA LEU A 147 13.20 7.40 4.30
C LEU A 147 13.54 7.38 2.81
N LEU A 148 13.53 6.22 2.15
CA LEU A 148 13.74 6.12 0.71
C LEU A 148 12.69 6.90 -0.07
N PHE A 149 11.40 6.69 0.20
CA PHE A 149 10.34 7.39 -0.51
C PHE A 149 10.25 8.87 -0.15
N TYR A 150 10.56 9.23 1.09
CA TYR A 150 10.67 10.62 1.49
C TYR A 150 11.81 11.33 0.73
N ALA A 151 12.99 10.71 0.63
CA ALA A 151 14.10 11.22 -0.19
C ALA A 151 13.68 11.46 -1.65
N LEU A 152 13.07 10.45 -2.28
CA LEU A 152 12.62 10.54 -3.68
C LEU A 152 11.55 11.62 -3.88
N TRP A 153 10.59 11.70 -2.96
CA TRP A 153 9.53 12.69 -2.98
C TRP A 153 10.06 14.11 -2.76
N HIS A 154 10.93 14.32 -1.76
CA HIS A 154 11.55 15.61 -1.45
C HIS A 154 12.31 16.13 -2.66
N ARG A 155 13.16 15.29 -3.25
CA ARG A 155 13.94 15.63 -4.43
C ARG A 155 13.06 16.03 -5.62
N ARG A 156 11.94 15.32 -5.83
CA ARG A 156 11.01 15.62 -6.93
C ARG A 156 10.19 16.89 -6.70
N HIS A 157 9.67 17.07 -5.50
CA HIS A 157 8.59 18.03 -5.21
C HIS A 157 9.04 19.27 -4.45
N VAL A 158 10.16 19.20 -3.73
CA VAL A 158 10.75 20.32 -2.99
C VAL A 158 11.95 20.89 -3.76
N GLU A 159 12.88 20.03 -4.21
CA GLU A 159 14.05 20.46 -4.97
C GLU A 159 13.74 20.66 -6.47
N GLY A 160 12.62 20.12 -6.95
CA GLY A 160 12.19 20.27 -8.34
C GLY A 160 13.00 19.46 -9.37
N VAL A 161 13.81 18.49 -8.91
CA VAL A 161 14.62 17.66 -9.80
C VAL A 161 13.71 16.66 -10.52
N MET A 162 13.89 16.55 -11.84
CA MET A 162 13.12 15.61 -12.66
C MET A 162 13.68 14.18 -12.56
N PRO A 163 12.84 13.14 -12.42
CA PRO A 163 13.32 11.76 -12.36
C PRO A 163 13.97 11.36 -13.69
N ALA A 164 15.19 10.86 -13.60
CA ALA A 164 15.96 10.34 -14.73
C ALA A 164 16.71 9.09 -14.31
N GLY A 165 16.77 8.10 -15.20
CA GLY A 165 17.46 6.84 -14.91
C GLY A 165 16.74 5.97 -13.88
N ASP A 166 17.51 5.09 -13.24
CA ASP A 166 17.02 4.28 -12.13
C ASP A 166 17.06 5.01 -10.77
N THR A 167 16.56 4.36 -9.71
CA THR A 167 16.54 4.93 -8.36
C THR A 167 17.92 5.33 -7.85
N PHE A 168 18.98 4.60 -8.20
CA PHE A 168 20.33 4.92 -7.76
C PHE A 168 20.89 6.13 -8.50
N GLU A 169 20.70 6.17 -9.82
CA GLU A 169 21.11 7.29 -10.67
C GLU A 169 20.39 8.57 -10.24
N TYR A 170 19.09 8.49 -10.02
CA TYR A 170 18.29 9.64 -9.60
C TYR A 170 18.71 10.21 -8.24
N LEU A 171 19.04 9.34 -7.26
CA LEU A 171 19.54 9.77 -5.95
C LEU A 171 20.99 10.27 -6.00
N ALA A 172 21.79 9.79 -6.95
CA ALA A 172 23.20 10.18 -7.09
C ALA A 172 23.41 11.47 -7.89
N ALA A 173 22.43 11.88 -8.69
CA ALA A 173 22.50 13.13 -9.44
C ALA A 173 22.60 14.33 -8.47
N HIS A 174 23.39 15.35 -8.85
CA HIS A 174 23.50 16.61 -8.11
C HIS A 174 22.42 17.59 -8.56
#